data_AF-A0A1Q8QFU3-F1
#
_entry.id   AF-A0A1Q8QFU3-F1
#
_cell.length_a   1.000
_cell.length_b   1.000
_cell.length_c   1.000
_cell.angle_alpha   90.00
_cell.angle_beta   90.00
_cell.angle_gamma   90.00
#
_symmetry.space_group_name_H-M   'P 1'
#
loop_
_entity.id
_entity.type
_entity.pdbx_description
1 polymer ?
#
loop_
_entity_poly.entity_id
_entity_poly.type
_entity_poly.pdbx_seq_one_letter_code
_entity_poly.pdbx_strand_id
1 'polypeptide(L)'
;MYGSRKRKFELVLPRVEALRALAELTAKAADGALVIGEETVALDDFTSLKIGIKHFGASSMIKVSLKYPALGLEALPRPESDDPASPDDPSPADGDDSQAVEKNGLPRYKGLKKRMKQTFKAIVMALRAGLAPDAGVAAAFIADSRLMTRYPGMGDAFYPAYDAEVDQFEAALAAGDMAAMTGSVAALSRMKKECHSRHA
;
A
#
# COMPACT_ATOMS: atom_id res chain seq x y z
N MET A 1 9.80 -6.43 -17.48
CA MET A 1 9.49 -7.18 -16.23
C MET A 1 9.83 -6.28 -15.05
N TYR A 2 8.86 -5.57 -14.48
CA TYR A 2 9.14 -4.69 -13.33
C TYR A 2 8.14 -5.02 -12.22
N GLY A 3 8.66 -5.71 -11.20
CA GLY A 3 7.95 -6.11 -10.00
C GLY A 3 8.65 -5.55 -8.77
N SER A 4 8.00 -5.72 -7.61
CA SER A 4 8.54 -5.45 -6.26
C SER A 4 10.06 -5.47 -6.19
N ARG A 5 10.70 -4.37 -5.75
CA ARG A 5 12.15 -4.32 -5.58
C ARG A 5 12.54 -5.38 -4.55
N LYS A 6 13.38 -6.34 -4.95
CA LYS A 6 13.78 -7.47 -4.10
C LYS A 6 15.29 -7.49 -3.96
N ARG A 7 15.79 -7.40 -2.71
CA ARG A 7 17.18 -7.67 -2.38
C ARG A 7 17.32 -9.12 -1.93
N LYS A 8 18.35 -9.82 -2.42
CA LYS A 8 18.65 -11.21 -2.06
C LYS A 8 20.11 -11.31 -1.68
N PHE A 9 20.39 -12.00 -0.60
CA PHE A 9 21.72 -12.32 -0.12
C PHE A 9 21.83 -13.81 0.12
N GLU A 10 22.96 -14.39 -0.25
CA GLU A 10 23.23 -15.83 -0.10
C GLU A 10 24.63 -15.98 0.50
N LEU A 11 24.70 -16.54 1.71
CA LEU A 11 25.93 -16.84 2.43
C LEU A 11 26.08 -18.36 2.50
N VAL A 12 27.21 -18.90 2.07
CA VAL A 12 27.53 -20.32 2.19
C VAL A 12 28.68 -20.46 3.19
N LEU A 13 28.41 -21.15 4.29
CA LEU A 13 29.32 -21.25 5.43
C LEU A 13 29.39 -22.70 5.93
N PRO A 14 30.47 -23.11 6.61
CA PRO A 14 30.47 -24.32 7.42
C PRO A 14 29.27 -24.35 8.38
N ARG A 15 28.73 -25.53 8.67
CA ARG A 15 27.45 -25.66 9.40
C ARG A 15 27.45 -24.92 10.75
N VAL A 16 28.52 -25.04 11.52
CA VAL A 16 28.66 -24.39 12.83
C VAL A 16 28.72 -22.87 12.67
N GLU A 17 29.50 -22.39 11.70
CA GLU A 17 29.62 -20.96 11.39
C GLU A 17 28.31 -20.37 10.89
N ALA A 18 27.51 -21.12 10.12
CA ALA A 18 26.20 -20.66 9.66
C ALA A 18 25.21 -20.40 10.81
N LEU A 19 25.26 -21.20 11.88
CA LEU A 19 24.42 -20.96 13.05
C LEU A 19 24.87 -19.72 13.83
N ARG A 20 26.19 -19.48 13.91
CA ARG A 20 26.73 -18.23 14.47
C ARG A 20 26.34 -17.02 13.61
N ALA A 21 26.50 -17.12 12.30
CA ALA A 21 26.13 -16.08 11.36
C ALA A 21 24.63 -15.75 11.40
N LEU A 22 23.75 -16.72 11.73
CA LEU A 22 22.33 -16.44 11.96
C LEU A 22 22.11 -15.55 13.20
N ALA A 23 22.85 -15.80 14.28
CA ALA A 23 22.76 -14.97 15.49
C ALA A 23 23.25 -13.54 15.22
N GLU A 24 24.40 -13.42 14.54
CA GLU A 24 24.98 -12.14 14.12
C GLU A 24 24.04 -11.39 13.16
N LEU A 25 23.40 -12.10 12.23
CA LEU A 25 22.45 -11.55 11.27
C LEU A 25 21.35 -10.73 11.94
N THR A 26 20.82 -11.24 13.05
CA THR A 26 19.72 -10.61 13.78
C THR A 26 20.17 -9.73 14.95
N ALA A 27 21.48 -9.59 15.19
CA ALA A 27 22.00 -8.90 16.37
C ALA A 27 21.55 -7.43 16.47
N LYS A 28 21.33 -6.78 15.32
CA LYS A 28 20.85 -5.39 15.21
C LYS A 28 19.39 -5.28 14.75
N ALA A 29 18.64 -6.38 14.74
CA ALA A 29 17.27 -6.38 14.22
C ALA A 29 16.35 -5.47 15.04
N ALA A 30 16.56 -5.39 16.36
CA ALA A 30 15.84 -4.47 17.24
C ALA A 30 16.13 -2.99 16.94
N ASP A 31 17.31 -2.70 16.39
CA ASP A 31 17.73 -1.37 15.95
C ASP A 31 17.32 -1.08 14.50
N GLY A 32 16.51 -1.95 13.89
CA GLY A 32 16.03 -1.80 12.52
C GLY A 32 17.06 -2.15 11.45
N ALA A 33 18.03 -3.03 11.73
CA ALA A 33 19.02 -3.45 10.74
C ALA A 33 19.35 -4.95 10.78
N LEU A 34 19.81 -5.50 9.65
CA LEU A 34 20.41 -6.83 9.58
C LEU A 34 21.91 -6.73 9.26
N VAL A 35 22.68 -7.64 9.82
CA VAL A 35 24.12 -7.75 9.53
C VAL A 35 24.35 -8.96 8.63
N ILE A 36 24.59 -8.73 7.34
CA ILE A 36 24.74 -9.79 6.35
C ILE A 36 26.22 -9.88 5.96
N GLY A 37 26.97 -10.74 6.64
CA GLY A 37 28.43 -10.75 6.53
C GLY A 37 29.00 -9.43 7.06
N GLU A 38 29.67 -8.66 6.20
CA GLU A 38 30.21 -7.35 6.54
C GLU A 38 29.24 -6.19 6.23
N GLU A 39 28.12 -6.46 5.53
CA GLU A 39 27.15 -5.44 5.16
C GLU A 39 26.12 -5.22 6.27
N THR A 40 25.85 -3.97 6.63
CA THR A 40 24.68 -3.61 7.44
C THR A 40 23.56 -3.14 6.53
N VAL A 41 22.42 -3.82 6.59
CA VAL A 41 21.24 -3.54 5.75
C VAL A 41 20.12 -2.99 6.63
N ALA A 42 19.71 -1.75 6.37
CA ALA A 42 18.56 -1.15 7.04
C ALA A 42 17.25 -1.86 6.65
N LEU A 43 16.36 -2.01 7.65
CA LEU A 43 15.04 -2.64 7.54
C LEU A 43 13.92 -1.60 7.41
N ASP A 44 14.19 -0.51 6.70
CA ASP A 44 13.18 0.50 6.40
C ASP A 44 12.26 0.04 5.27
N ASP A 45 10.96 0.31 5.37
CA ASP A 45 9.97 0.16 4.31
C ASP A 45 9.93 -1.20 3.57
N PHE A 46 10.36 -2.30 4.20
CA PHE A 46 10.22 -3.63 3.60
C PHE A 46 8.81 -4.18 3.83
N THR A 47 8.28 -4.91 2.84
CA THR A 47 6.98 -5.61 2.92
C THR A 47 7.13 -7.07 3.35
N SER A 48 8.31 -7.68 3.16
CA SER A 48 8.55 -9.07 3.53
C SER A 48 10.05 -9.33 3.73
N LEU A 49 10.39 -9.88 4.89
CA LEU A 49 11.69 -10.48 5.20
C LEU A 49 11.53 -12.00 5.23
N LYS A 50 12.37 -12.72 4.47
CA LYS A 50 12.47 -14.18 4.52
C LYS A 50 13.92 -14.58 4.73
N ILE A 51 14.17 -15.29 5.82
CA ILE A 51 15.45 -15.93 6.13
C ILE A 51 15.23 -17.44 5.97
N GLY A 52 16.07 -18.10 5.17
CA GLY A 52 16.02 -19.54 4.97
C GLY A 52 17.40 -20.14 5.11
N ILE A 53 17.48 -21.31 5.74
CA ILE A 53 18.74 -22.05 5.89
C ILE A 53 18.58 -23.40 5.22
N LYS A 54 19.54 -23.76 4.37
CA LYS A 54 19.57 -25.07 3.71
C LYS A 54 20.92 -25.74 3.94
N HIS A 55 20.90 -26.97 4.45
CA HIS A 55 22.12 -27.75 4.67
C HIS A 55 22.55 -28.49 3.40
N PHE A 56 23.86 -28.55 3.17
CA PHE A 56 24.52 -29.27 2.09
C PHE A 56 25.78 -29.93 2.64
N GLY A 57 25.65 -31.17 3.13
CA GLY A 57 26.77 -31.88 3.78
C GLY A 57 27.29 -31.11 5.01
N ALA A 58 28.59 -30.80 5.00
CA ALA A 58 29.28 -30.06 6.06
C ALA A 58 29.00 -28.54 6.05
N SER A 59 28.34 -28.03 5.01
CA SER A 59 28.04 -26.60 4.84
C SER A 59 26.55 -26.31 4.96
N SER A 60 26.23 -25.04 5.17
CA SER A 60 24.88 -24.49 5.15
C SER A 60 24.86 -23.24 4.29
N MET A 61 23.76 -23.03 3.58
CA MET A 61 23.44 -21.79 2.89
C MET A 61 22.40 -21.02 3.70
N ILE A 62 22.70 -19.78 4.07
CA ILE A 62 21.74 -18.81 4.59
C ILE A 62 21.30 -17.92 3.43
N LYS A 63 20.00 -17.88 3.17
CA LYS A 63 19.38 -17.03 2.17
C LYS A 63 18.53 -15.97 2.87
N VAL A 64 18.88 -14.70 2.69
CA VAL A 64 18.10 -13.57 3.16
C VAL A 64 17.43 -12.91 1.96
N SER A 65 16.12 -12.68 2.04
CA SER A 65 15.33 -12.02 1.00
C SER A 65 14.51 -10.90 1.62
N LEU A 66 14.75 -9.68 1.18
CA LEU A 66 13.96 -8.49 1.51
C LEU A 66 13.16 -8.06 0.28
N LYS A 67 11.84 -7.94 0.41
CA LYS A 67 10.96 -7.36 -0.60
C LYS A 67 10.52 -5.97 -0.14
N TYR A 68 10.56 -5.00 -1.04
CA TYR A 68 10.12 -3.64 -0.83
C TYR A 68 8.87 -3.35 -1.67
N PRO A 69 8.02 -2.39 -1.26
CA PRO A 69 6.88 -1.98 -2.06
C PRO A 69 7.38 -1.45 -3.41
N ALA A 70 6.53 -1.57 -4.43
CA ALA A 70 6.76 -0.87 -5.68
C ALA A 70 6.71 0.65 -5.43
N LEU A 71 7.45 1.42 -6.24
CA LEU A 71 7.52 2.89 -6.17
C LEU A 71 7.05 3.49 -7.51
N GLY A 72 6.63 4.76 -7.47
CA GLY A 72 6.18 5.50 -8.66
C GLY A 72 5.00 4.82 -9.37
N LEU A 73 5.02 4.81 -10.70
CA LEU A 73 3.93 4.26 -11.52
C LEU A 73 3.65 2.76 -11.27
N GLU A 74 4.68 1.99 -10.91
CA GLU A 74 4.52 0.56 -10.57
C GLU A 74 3.77 0.33 -9.26
N ALA A 75 3.78 1.34 -8.37
CA ALA A 75 3.07 1.31 -7.10
C ALA A 75 1.56 1.59 -7.26
N LEU A 76 1.16 2.19 -8.38
CA LEU A 76 -0.24 2.47 -8.66
C LEU A 76 -1.00 1.16 -8.86
N PRO A 77 -2.24 1.05 -8.35
CA PRO A 77 -3.09 -0.10 -8.63
C PRO A 77 -3.28 -0.26 -10.14
N ARG A 78 -3.40 -1.50 -10.62
CA ARG A 78 -3.69 -1.75 -12.03
C ARG A 78 -5.19 -1.48 -12.26
N PRO A 79 -5.57 -0.82 -13.35
CA PRO A 79 -6.97 -0.57 -13.65
C PRO A 79 -7.79 -1.86 -13.88
N GLU A 80 -7.12 -2.99 -14.12
CA GLU A 80 -7.72 -4.32 -14.33
C GLU A 80 -7.74 -5.23 -13.10
N SER A 81 -7.24 -4.79 -11.94
CA SER A 81 -7.56 -5.51 -10.70
C SER A 81 -8.95 -5.08 -10.25
N ASP A 82 -9.97 -5.67 -10.88
CA ASP A 82 -11.17 -6.04 -10.15
C ASP A 82 -10.68 -6.88 -8.96
N ASP A 83 -10.53 -6.25 -7.79
CA ASP A 83 -10.74 -6.98 -6.55
C ASP A 83 -12.09 -7.69 -6.76
N PRO A 84 -12.17 -9.03 -6.61
CA PRO A 84 -13.46 -9.70 -6.67
C PRO A 84 -14.36 -8.95 -5.72
N ALA A 85 -15.47 -8.47 -6.26
CA ALA A 85 -16.57 -7.85 -5.55
C ALA A 85 -16.49 -8.22 -4.06
N SER A 86 -16.19 -7.25 -3.20
CA SER A 86 -16.61 -7.39 -1.81
C SER A 86 -18.07 -7.84 -1.86
N PRO A 87 -18.53 -8.76 -0.99
CA PRO A 87 -19.89 -9.35 -1.06
C PRO A 87 -21.05 -8.34 -1.13
N ASP A 88 -20.75 -7.03 -1.03
CA ASP A 88 -21.60 -5.87 -1.27
C ASP A 88 -21.61 -5.26 -2.69
N ASP A 89 -21.02 -5.88 -3.73
CA ASP A 89 -21.07 -5.38 -5.12
C ASP A 89 -22.28 -5.98 -5.88
N PRO A 90 -23.44 -5.29 -6.00
CA PRO A 90 -24.49 -5.72 -6.90
C PRO A 90 -24.26 -5.17 -8.31
N SER A 91 -24.73 -5.98 -9.25
CA SER A 91 -24.91 -5.76 -10.68
C SER A 91 -25.31 -4.31 -11.06
N PRO A 92 -25.06 -3.84 -12.30
CA PRO A 92 -25.39 -2.48 -12.77
C PRO A 92 -26.89 -2.11 -12.78
N ALA A 93 -27.76 -2.97 -12.24
CA ALA A 93 -29.20 -2.88 -12.36
C ALA A 93 -29.93 -2.25 -11.15
N ASP A 94 -29.23 -1.91 -10.06
CA ASP A 94 -29.88 -1.24 -8.92
C ASP A 94 -29.71 0.28 -8.96
N GLY A 95 -30.85 0.96 -8.93
CA GLY A 95 -31.05 2.38 -9.21
C GLY A 95 -30.24 3.36 -8.36
N ASP A 96 -30.29 4.61 -8.82
CA ASP A 96 -29.63 5.79 -8.26
C ASP A 96 -30.02 6.04 -6.79
N ASP A 97 -29.29 5.41 -5.87
CA ASP A 97 -29.44 5.52 -4.41
C ASP A 97 -28.59 6.67 -3.84
N SER A 98 -28.15 7.59 -4.70
CA SER A 98 -27.23 8.68 -4.37
C SER A 98 -27.83 9.77 -3.45
N GLN A 99 -29.12 9.69 -3.12
CA GLN A 99 -29.85 10.73 -2.37
C GLN A 99 -30.45 10.26 -1.02
N ALA A 100 -30.34 8.98 -0.66
CA ALA A 100 -30.83 8.52 0.64
C ALA A 100 -29.81 8.90 1.75
N VAL A 101 -30.32 9.47 2.83
CA VAL A 101 -29.53 9.97 3.97
C VAL A 101 -29.57 8.93 5.10
N GLU A 102 -28.42 8.60 5.68
CA GLU A 102 -28.30 7.80 6.89
C GLU A 102 -28.98 8.51 8.08
N LYS A 103 -29.31 7.76 9.14
CA LYS A 103 -29.93 8.32 10.36
C LYS A 103 -29.12 9.47 11.01
N ASN A 104 -27.84 9.59 10.66
CA ASN A 104 -26.91 10.60 11.18
C ASN A 104 -26.77 11.84 10.27
N GLY A 105 -27.61 12.01 9.25
CA GLY A 105 -27.54 13.16 8.34
C GLY A 105 -26.44 13.08 7.27
N LEU A 106 -25.70 11.98 7.22
CA LEU A 106 -24.67 11.70 6.22
C LEU A 106 -25.27 10.97 5.00
N PRO A 107 -24.71 11.11 3.79
CA PRO A 107 -25.12 10.28 2.65
C PRO A 107 -24.97 8.78 2.95
N ARG A 108 -25.69 7.90 2.24
CA ARG A 108 -25.45 6.46 2.35
C ARG A 108 -23.98 6.12 2.07
N TYR A 109 -23.35 5.45 3.04
CA TYR A 109 -21.92 5.11 2.98
C TYR A 109 -21.56 4.28 1.72
N LYS A 110 -22.47 3.38 1.31
CA LYS A 110 -22.31 2.58 0.09
C LYS A 110 -22.19 3.45 -1.17
N GLY A 111 -23.06 4.47 -1.31
CA GLY A 111 -23.03 5.40 -2.43
C GLY A 111 -21.73 6.22 -2.46
N LEU A 112 -21.28 6.69 -1.28
CA LEU A 112 -20.00 7.38 -1.12
C LEU A 112 -18.82 6.51 -1.61
N LYS A 113 -18.71 5.26 -1.12
CA LYS A 113 -17.62 4.35 -1.51
C LYS A 113 -17.63 4.04 -3.00
N LYS A 114 -18.81 3.90 -3.62
CA LYS A 114 -18.95 3.69 -5.08
C LYS A 114 -18.40 4.88 -5.87
N ARG A 115 -18.77 6.11 -5.50
CA ARG A 115 -18.27 7.33 -6.14
C ARG A 115 -16.76 7.48 -5.96
N MET A 116 -16.25 7.26 -4.75
CA MET A 116 -14.81 7.26 -4.47
C MET A 116 -14.04 6.25 -5.33
N LYS A 117 -14.57 5.02 -5.51
CA LYS A 117 -13.95 3.99 -6.36
C LYS A 117 -13.79 4.49 -7.80
N GLN A 118 -14.81 5.19 -8.33
CA GLN A 118 -14.79 5.73 -9.69
C GLN A 118 -13.79 6.88 -9.84
N THR A 119 -13.82 7.87 -8.94
CA THR A 119 -12.91 9.02 -8.99
C THR A 119 -11.46 8.59 -8.77
N PHE A 120 -11.21 7.65 -7.85
CA PHE A 120 -9.90 7.06 -7.63
C PHE A 120 -9.37 6.31 -8.87
N LYS A 121 -10.23 5.54 -9.56
CA LYS A 121 -9.87 4.86 -10.81
C LYS A 121 -9.48 5.87 -11.89
N ALA A 122 -10.23 6.96 -12.04
CA ALA A 122 -9.92 8.02 -13.00
C ALA A 122 -8.57 8.70 -12.70
N ILE A 123 -8.29 9.02 -11.43
CA ILE A 123 -7.00 9.56 -10.98
C ILE A 123 -5.85 8.61 -11.34
N VAL A 124 -5.98 7.32 -11.02
CA VAL A 124 -4.97 6.30 -11.33
C VAL A 124 -4.72 6.18 -12.83
N MET A 125 -5.77 6.24 -13.64
CA MET A 125 -5.65 6.20 -15.11
C MET A 125 -4.91 7.42 -15.65
N ALA A 126 -5.24 8.63 -15.17
CA ALA A 126 -4.55 9.85 -15.58
C ALA A 126 -3.05 9.80 -15.26
N LEU A 127 -2.70 9.44 -14.02
CA LEU A 127 -1.30 9.36 -13.58
C LEU A 127 -0.52 8.30 -14.36
N ARG A 128 -1.13 7.14 -14.66
CA ARG A 128 -0.52 6.11 -15.52
C ARG A 128 -0.29 6.59 -16.95
N ALA A 129 -1.12 7.50 -17.45
CA ALA A 129 -0.93 8.15 -18.75
C ALA A 129 0.09 9.30 -18.71
N GLY A 130 0.70 9.60 -17.56
CA GLY A 130 1.60 10.73 -17.38
C GLY A 130 0.89 12.09 -17.37
N LEU A 131 -0.42 12.10 -17.11
CA LEU A 131 -1.26 13.30 -17.10
C LEU A 131 -1.70 13.62 -15.66
N ALA A 132 -1.80 14.91 -15.36
CA ALA A 132 -2.45 15.35 -14.12
C ALA A 132 -3.93 14.89 -14.13
N PRO A 133 -4.48 14.48 -12.98
CA PRO A 133 -5.91 14.19 -12.87
C PRO A 133 -6.76 15.42 -13.20
N ASP A 134 -7.96 15.18 -13.73
CA ASP A 134 -8.95 16.24 -13.90
C ASP A 134 -9.25 16.92 -12.54
N ALA A 135 -9.31 18.25 -12.52
CA ALA A 135 -9.46 19.02 -11.29
C ALA A 135 -10.78 18.73 -10.57
N GLY A 136 -11.88 18.53 -11.32
CA GLY A 136 -13.18 18.18 -10.76
C GLY A 136 -13.17 16.77 -10.15
N VAL A 137 -12.55 15.81 -10.84
CA VAL A 137 -12.37 14.44 -10.34
C VAL A 137 -11.52 14.41 -9.07
N ALA A 138 -10.41 15.15 -9.04
CA ALA A 138 -9.53 15.24 -7.88
C ALA A 138 -10.25 15.89 -6.67
N ALA A 139 -10.92 17.02 -6.89
CA ALA A 139 -11.69 17.71 -5.84
C ALA A 139 -12.80 16.82 -5.27
N ALA A 140 -13.53 16.10 -6.12
CA ALA A 140 -14.56 15.16 -5.69
C ALA A 140 -13.96 14.02 -4.84
N PHE A 141 -12.83 13.44 -5.26
CA PHE A 141 -12.15 12.40 -4.48
C PHE A 141 -11.70 12.90 -3.11
N ILE A 142 -11.11 14.10 -3.03
CA ILE A 142 -10.65 14.71 -1.76
C ILE A 142 -11.84 14.96 -0.83
N ALA A 143 -12.92 15.57 -1.33
CA ALA A 143 -14.12 15.84 -0.55
C ALA A 143 -14.77 14.55 -0.02
N ASP A 144 -14.89 13.54 -0.87
CA ASP A 144 -15.45 12.25 -0.49
C ASP A 144 -14.55 11.50 0.51
N SER A 145 -13.23 11.61 0.37
CA SER A 145 -12.25 11.03 1.30
C SER A 145 -12.41 11.60 2.71
N ARG A 146 -12.50 12.94 2.81
CA ARG A 146 -12.74 13.66 4.08
C ARG A 146 -14.12 13.40 4.67
N LEU A 147 -15.11 13.05 3.84
CA LEU A 147 -16.43 12.65 4.29
C LEU A 147 -16.40 11.21 4.82
N MET A 148 -15.68 10.31 4.15
CA MET A 148 -15.56 8.90 4.53
C MET A 148 -14.95 8.74 5.93
N THR A 149 -13.95 9.53 6.29
CA THR A 149 -13.30 9.51 7.61
C THR A 149 -14.16 10.05 8.76
N ARG A 150 -15.39 10.50 8.48
CA ARG A 150 -16.37 10.91 9.50
C ARG A 150 -17.33 9.79 9.91
N TYR A 151 -17.34 8.64 9.22
CA TYR A 151 -18.21 7.52 9.55
C TYR A 151 -17.58 6.68 10.66
N PRO A 152 -18.18 6.61 11.86
CA PRO A 152 -17.61 5.86 12.98
C PRO A 152 -17.67 4.35 12.74
N GLY A 153 -16.68 3.62 13.25
CA GLY A 153 -16.62 2.16 13.20
C GLY A 153 -16.19 1.55 11.87
N MET A 154 -15.82 2.36 10.86
CA MET A 154 -15.45 1.87 9.52
C MET A 154 -13.94 1.88 9.25
N GLY A 155 -13.13 2.02 10.31
CA GLY A 155 -11.67 2.05 10.25
C GLY A 155 -11.04 3.20 11.02
N ASP A 156 -11.65 3.66 12.11
CA ASP A 156 -11.32 4.90 12.83
C ASP A 156 -9.82 5.04 13.17
N ALA A 157 -9.15 3.95 13.51
CA ALA A 157 -7.71 3.94 13.79
C ALA A 157 -6.83 4.31 12.57
N PHE A 158 -7.34 4.14 11.35
CA PHE A 158 -6.66 4.46 10.09
C PHE A 158 -6.94 5.88 9.60
N TYR A 159 -8.01 6.52 10.08
CA TYR A 159 -8.46 7.82 9.56
C TYR A 159 -7.41 8.93 9.67
N PRO A 160 -6.71 9.13 10.81
CA PRO A 160 -5.73 10.21 10.90
C PRO A 160 -4.60 10.10 9.87
N ALA A 161 -4.09 8.90 9.64
CA ALA A 161 -3.03 8.67 8.67
C ALA A 161 -3.56 8.79 7.23
N TYR A 162 -4.77 8.31 6.98
CA TYR A 162 -5.43 8.44 5.67
C TYR A 162 -5.70 9.90 5.31
N ASP A 163 -6.25 10.71 6.23
CA ASP A 163 -6.51 12.14 6.02
C ASP A 163 -5.20 12.91 5.76
N ALA A 164 -4.14 12.61 6.51
CA ALA A 164 -2.83 13.23 6.27
C ALA A 164 -2.29 12.93 4.86
N GLU A 165 -2.50 11.71 4.35
CA GLU A 165 -2.09 11.37 2.97
C GLU A 165 -2.99 12.04 1.91
N VAL A 166 -4.28 12.26 2.21
CA VAL A 166 -5.18 13.04 1.35
C VAL A 166 -4.72 14.50 1.27
N ASP A 167 -4.27 15.08 2.38
CA ASP A 167 -3.70 16.44 2.42
C ASP A 167 -2.41 16.53 1.60
N GLN A 168 -1.54 15.51 1.66
CA GLN A 168 -0.34 15.44 0.80
C GLN A 168 -0.70 15.36 -0.69
N PHE A 169 -1.72 14.57 -1.03
CA PHE A 169 -2.21 14.50 -2.42
C PHE A 169 -2.77 15.85 -2.89
N GLU A 170 -3.54 16.56 -2.07
CA GLU A 170 -4.07 17.89 -2.38
C GLU A 170 -2.94 18.92 -2.56
N ALA A 171 -1.92 18.90 -1.70
CA ALA A 171 -0.74 19.75 -1.83
C ALA A 171 0.06 19.45 -3.12
N ALA A 172 0.24 18.17 -3.46
CA ALA A 172 0.91 17.76 -4.68
C ALA A 172 0.16 18.19 -5.95
N LEU A 173 -1.18 18.12 -5.93
CA LEU A 173 -2.03 18.64 -7.00
C LEU A 173 -1.85 20.15 -7.17
N ALA A 174 -1.90 20.91 -6.08
CA ALA A 174 -1.71 22.36 -6.11
C ALA A 174 -0.32 22.77 -6.63
N ALA A 175 0.70 21.97 -6.32
CA ALA A 175 2.07 22.18 -6.79
C ALA A 175 2.32 21.65 -8.22
N GLY A 176 1.40 20.87 -8.81
CA GLY A 176 1.62 20.18 -10.08
C GLY A 176 2.70 19.08 -10.02
N ASP A 177 3.01 18.57 -8.82
CA ASP A 177 4.06 17.56 -8.62
C ASP A 177 3.54 16.15 -8.94
N MET A 178 3.79 15.71 -10.18
CA MET A 178 3.41 14.40 -10.69
C MET A 178 4.00 13.22 -9.90
N ALA A 179 5.22 13.37 -9.38
CA ALA A 179 5.88 12.33 -8.62
C ALA A 179 5.22 12.19 -7.24
N ALA A 180 4.98 13.32 -6.57
CA ALA A 180 4.28 13.34 -5.28
C ALA A 180 2.83 12.85 -5.41
N MET A 181 2.07 13.28 -6.42
CA MET A 181 0.73 12.77 -6.69
C MET A 181 0.71 11.25 -6.86
N THR A 182 1.65 10.72 -7.64
CA THR A 182 1.80 9.27 -7.85
C THR A 182 2.13 8.54 -6.55
N GLY A 183 3.03 9.12 -5.75
CA GLY A 183 3.41 8.60 -4.43
C GLY A 183 2.19 8.48 -3.50
N SER A 184 1.40 9.56 -3.40
CA SER A 184 0.24 9.61 -2.52
C SER A 184 -0.88 8.68 -2.96
N VAL A 185 -1.19 8.61 -4.25
CA VAL A 185 -2.21 7.67 -4.75
C VAL A 185 -1.81 6.21 -4.50
N ALA A 186 -0.51 5.90 -4.62
CA ALA A 186 -0.01 4.57 -4.27
C ALA A 186 -0.10 4.30 -2.75
N ALA A 187 0.20 5.29 -1.90
CA ALA A 187 0.07 5.19 -0.45
C ALA A 187 -1.38 4.98 -0.01
N LEU A 188 -2.31 5.79 -0.52
CA LEU A 188 -3.75 5.65 -0.30
C LEU A 188 -4.26 4.26 -0.70
N SER A 189 -3.79 3.73 -1.85
CA SER A 189 -4.13 2.36 -2.27
C SER A 189 -3.62 1.29 -1.30
N ARG A 190 -2.45 1.48 -0.68
CA ARG A 190 -1.90 0.53 0.31
C ARG A 190 -2.67 0.62 1.62
N MET A 191 -2.92 1.83 2.13
CA MET A 191 -3.71 2.06 3.34
C MET A 191 -5.10 1.43 3.25
N LYS A 192 -5.78 1.58 2.09
CA LYS A 192 -7.07 0.92 1.82
C LYS A 192 -6.97 -0.59 2.01
N LYS A 193 -5.97 -1.24 1.40
CA LYS A 193 -5.78 -2.69 1.47
C LYS A 193 -5.48 -3.15 2.90
N GLU A 194 -4.67 -2.40 3.63
CA GLU A 194 -4.33 -2.71 5.02
C GLU A 194 -5.59 -2.65 5.91
N CYS A 195 -6.37 -1.58 5.81
CA CYS A 195 -7.63 -1.43 6.53
C CYS A 195 -8.59 -2.59 6.20
N HIS A 196 -8.78 -2.91 4.91
CA HIS A 196 -9.65 -4.01 4.51
C HIS A 196 -9.15 -5.37 5.02
N SER A 197 -7.84 -5.61 5.05
CA SER A 197 -7.31 -6.90 5.56
C SER A 197 -7.52 -7.13 7.06
N ARG A 198 -7.67 -6.05 7.84
CA ARG A 198 -7.86 -6.11 9.30
C ARG A 198 -9.33 -6.09 9.73
N HIS A 199 -10.23 -5.68 8.82
CA HIS A 199 -11.66 -5.52 9.09
C HIS A 199 -12.55 -6.33 8.13
N ALA A 200 -11.98 -7.28 7.37
CA ALA A 200 -12.72 -8.22 6.52
C ALA A 200 -13.21 -9.46 7.29
#